data_AF-A0A7J6QTV3-F1
#
_entry.id   AF-A0A7J6QTV3-F1
#
_cell.length_a   1.000
_cell.length_b   1.000
_cell.length_c   1.000
_cell.angle_alpha   90.00
_cell.angle_beta   90.00
_cell.angle_gamma   90.00
#
_symmetry.space_group_name_H-M   'P 1'
#
loop_
_entity.id
_entity.type
_entity.pdbx_description
1 polymer ?
#
loop_
_entity_poly.entity_id
_entity_poly.type
_entity_poly.pdbx_seq_one_letter_code
_entity_poly.pdbx_strand_id
1 'polypeptide(L)'
;DQDENSLSLPQLQNFIRRDPEAYIEDYRRQFEHFRSTAETLQLRPGRPQKSFNELTMFIAHVFHCYPNLREELNFPEILLRYLSKDPQQLHPEARRSMVGALLLIRSRGMIPLMKILPTLFRLFACDDKELRRTLQKSLLNDIINSTSTVGKAAGKKRKRRLNRGNG
;
A
#
# COMPACT_ATOMS: atom_id res chain seq x y z
N ASP A 1 25.86 22.08 -16.54
CA ASP A 1 26.40 20.71 -16.31
C ASP A 1 25.96 20.12 -14.98
N GLN A 2 24.64 19.96 -14.76
CA GLN A 2 24.10 19.30 -13.55
C GLN A 2 22.95 18.36 -13.95
N ASP A 3 23.25 17.38 -14.79
CA ASP A 3 22.38 16.21 -15.04
C ASP A 3 23.25 14.94 -15.03
N GLU A 4 24.13 14.82 -14.04
CA GLU A 4 24.84 13.56 -13.78
C GLU A 4 23.95 12.66 -12.92
N ASN A 5 23.22 11.78 -13.62
CA ASN A 5 22.70 10.51 -13.13
C ASN A 5 21.48 10.55 -12.17
N SER A 6 20.39 11.22 -12.55
CA SER A 6 19.09 10.97 -11.89
C SER A 6 18.56 9.59 -12.29
N LEU A 7 18.66 8.60 -11.39
CA LEU A 7 18.09 7.27 -11.59
C LEU A 7 16.57 7.36 -11.78
N SER A 8 16.05 6.68 -12.81
CA SER A 8 14.60 6.56 -12.98
C SER A 8 13.99 5.75 -11.84
N LEU A 9 12.72 6.03 -11.48
CA LEU A 9 12.02 5.28 -10.41
C LEU A 9 12.09 3.76 -10.61
N PRO A 10 11.90 3.18 -11.81
CA PRO A 10 12.03 1.74 -12.01
C PRO A 10 13.45 1.20 -11.74
N GLN A 11 14.48 1.93 -12.15
CA GLN A 11 15.88 1.56 -11.87
C GLN A 11 16.15 1.58 -10.37
N LEU A 12 15.73 2.65 -9.69
CA LEU A 12 15.88 2.78 -8.25
C LEU A 12 15.15 1.65 -7.50
N GLN A 13 13.95 1.24 -7.94
CA GLN A 13 13.27 0.08 -7.33
C GLN A 13 14.11 -1.20 -7.44
N ASN A 14 14.75 -1.42 -8.58
CA ASN A 14 15.57 -2.62 -8.80
C ASN A 14 16.82 -2.60 -7.92
N PHE A 15 17.44 -1.44 -7.74
CA PHE A 15 18.58 -1.30 -6.85
C PHE A 15 18.21 -1.45 -5.38
N ILE A 16 17.15 -0.80 -4.91
CA ILE A 16 16.64 -0.95 -3.55
C ILE A 16 16.33 -2.41 -3.22
N ARG A 17 15.77 -3.19 -4.16
CA ARG A 17 15.47 -4.61 -3.92
C ARG A 17 16.73 -5.46 -3.77
N ARG A 18 17.86 -5.05 -4.35
CA ARG A 18 19.14 -5.77 -4.29
C ARG A 18 19.95 -5.39 -3.06
N ASP A 19 19.99 -4.10 -2.75
CA ASP A 19 20.73 -3.55 -1.61
C ASP A 19 19.94 -2.37 -1.01
N PRO A 20 18.99 -2.63 -0.07
CA PRO A 20 18.18 -1.56 0.50
C PRO A 20 19.00 -0.50 1.24
N GLU A 21 20.07 -0.91 1.92
CA GLU A 21 20.85 -0.04 2.82
C GLU A 21 21.60 1.02 2.02
N ALA A 22 22.20 0.66 0.87
CA ALA A 22 22.92 1.60 0.02
C ALA A 22 22.04 2.72 -0.58
N TYR A 23 20.73 2.50 -0.72
CA TYR A 23 19.81 3.43 -1.40
C TYR A 23 18.78 4.07 -0.45
N ILE A 24 19.04 4.04 0.86
CA ILE A 24 18.12 4.61 1.87
C ILE A 24 17.91 6.11 1.68
N GLU A 25 18.96 6.86 1.35
CA GLU A 25 18.91 8.31 1.15
C GLU A 25 18.12 8.69 -0.12
N ASP A 26 18.30 7.93 -1.20
CA ASP A 26 17.50 8.09 -2.41
C ASP A 26 16.02 7.81 -2.14
N TYR A 27 15.73 6.74 -1.39
CA TYR A 27 14.35 6.43 -0.98
C TYR A 27 13.73 7.56 -0.14
N ARG A 28 14.47 8.10 0.84
CA ARG A 28 14.03 9.26 1.65
C ARG A 28 13.77 10.48 0.79
N ARG A 29 14.65 10.79 -0.17
CA ARG A 29 14.47 11.89 -1.12
C ARG A 29 13.20 11.72 -1.96
N GLN A 30 12.94 10.52 -2.49
CA GLN A 30 11.71 10.23 -3.23
C GLN A 30 10.47 10.32 -2.34
N PHE A 31 10.58 9.93 -1.06
CA PHE A 31 9.50 10.06 -0.10
C PHE A 31 9.16 11.52 0.21
N GLU A 32 10.17 12.38 0.33
CA GLU A 32 9.94 13.82 0.53
C GLU A 32 9.31 14.45 -0.71
N HIS A 33 9.74 14.06 -1.91
CA HIS A 33 9.08 14.48 -3.14
C HIS A 33 7.61 14.02 -3.21
N PHE A 34 7.32 12.79 -2.75
CA PHE A 34 5.95 12.31 -2.58
C PHE A 34 5.14 13.21 -1.64
N ARG A 35 5.70 13.66 -0.50
CA ARG A 35 5.01 14.57 0.41
C ARG A 35 4.67 15.90 -0.25
N SER A 36 5.61 16.53 -0.94
CA SER A 36 5.35 17.81 -1.64
C SER A 36 4.28 17.66 -2.74
N THR A 37 4.29 16.54 -3.48
CA THR A 37 3.25 16.29 -4.49
C THR A 37 1.90 15.94 -3.87
N ALA A 38 1.87 15.31 -2.68
CA ALA A 38 0.65 15.05 -1.92
C ALA A 38 0.01 16.34 -1.37
N GLU A 39 0.81 17.30 -0.94
CA GLU A 39 0.33 18.64 -0.57
C GLU A 39 -0.27 19.37 -1.78
N THR A 40 0.39 19.26 -2.94
CA THR A 40 -0.14 19.81 -4.20
C THR A 40 -1.47 19.16 -4.59
N LEU A 41 -1.60 17.85 -4.43
CA LEU A 41 -2.85 17.12 -4.64
C LEU A 41 -3.95 17.63 -3.69
N GLN A 42 -3.62 17.92 -2.44
CA GLN A 42 -4.59 18.44 -1.46
C GLN A 42 -5.14 19.82 -1.86
N LEU A 43 -4.30 20.68 -2.45
CA LEU A 43 -4.71 21.99 -2.95
C LEU A 43 -5.53 21.89 -4.24
N ARG A 44 -5.27 20.86 -5.08
CA ARG A 44 -5.87 20.69 -6.40
C ARG A 44 -6.26 19.22 -6.66
N PRO A 45 -7.27 18.68 -5.94
CA PRO A 45 -7.57 17.24 -5.94
C PRO A 45 -8.07 16.71 -7.29
N GLY A 46 -8.78 17.54 -8.07
CA GLY A 46 -9.33 17.14 -9.37
C GLY A 46 -8.34 17.20 -10.54
N ARG A 47 -7.09 17.65 -10.32
CA ARG A 47 -6.10 17.73 -11.39
C ARG A 47 -5.28 16.44 -11.51
N PRO A 48 -4.83 16.07 -12.72
CA PRO A 48 -3.90 14.97 -12.88
C PRO A 48 -2.57 15.28 -12.18
N GLN A 49 -2.06 14.32 -11.42
CA GLN A 49 -0.81 14.42 -10.66
C GLN A 49 0.07 13.21 -11.00
N LYS A 50 0.70 13.23 -12.19
CA LYS A 50 1.47 12.08 -12.70
C LYS A 50 2.61 11.69 -11.75
N SER A 51 3.42 12.66 -11.31
CA SER A 51 4.53 12.42 -10.38
C SER A 51 4.04 11.82 -9.06
N PHE A 52 2.94 12.32 -8.51
CA PHE A 52 2.32 11.74 -7.31
C PHE A 52 1.95 10.27 -7.53
N ASN A 53 1.33 9.94 -8.66
CA ASN A 53 0.91 8.56 -8.97
C ASN A 53 2.11 7.62 -9.08
N GLU A 54 3.16 8.04 -9.79
CA GLU A 54 4.39 7.27 -9.98
C GLU A 54 5.13 7.06 -8.66
N LEU A 55 5.27 8.10 -7.84
CA LEU A 55 5.89 8.03 -6.52
C LEU A 55 5.09 7.17 -5.54
N THR A 56 3.75 7.29 -5.54
CA THR A 56 2.86 6.48 -4.71
C THR A 56 3.06 4.99 -4.99
N MET A 57 3.11 4.61 -6.26
CA MET A 57 3.35 3.22 -6.66
C MET A 57 4.79 2.78 -6.38
N PHE A 58 5.77 3.64 -6.66
CA PHE A 58 7.18 3.39 -6.33
C PHE A 58 7.36 3.03 -4.85
N ILE A 59 6.88 3.90 -3.95
CA ILE A 59 6.97 3.72 -2.51
C ILE A 59 6.31 2.40 -2.11
N ALA A 60 5.09 2.13 -2.58
CA ALA A 60 4.37 0.89 -2.23
C ALA A 60 5.13 -0.39 -2.63
N HIS A 61 5.82 -0.36 -3.79
CA HIS A 61 6.60 -1.50 -4.26
C HIS A 61 7.83 -1.81 -3.41
N VAL A 62 8.50 -0.77 -2.90
CA VAL A 62 9.72 -0.91 -2.08
C VAL A 62 9.48 -0.80 -0.58
N PHE A 63 8.26 -0.47 -0.14
CA PHE A 63 7.89 -0.28 1.27
C PHE A 63 8.29 -1.45 2.18
N HIS A 64 8.24 -2.68 1.65
CA HIS A 64 8.65 -3.86 2.39
C HIS A 64 10.16 -3.93 2.69
N CYS A 65 11.01 -3.30 1.87
CA CYS A 65 12.48 -3.31 2.00
C CYS A 65 12.97 -2.48 3.20
N TYR A 66 12.14 -1.56 3.71
CA TYR A 66 12.51 -0.64 4.80
C TYR A 66 11.61 -0.78 6.03
N PRO A 67 11.61 -1.92 6.75
CA PRO A 67 10.75 -2.14 7.92
C PRO A 67 10.91 -1.06 9.00
N ASN A 68 12.14 -0.63 9.25
CA ASN A 68 12.47 0.37 10.28
C ASN A 68 11.91 1.76 9.97
N LEU A 69 11.68 2.08 8.69
CA LEU A 69 11.16 3.38 8.27
C LEU A 69 9.62 3.42 8.21
N ARG A 70 8.94 2.27 8.34
CA ARG A 70 7.50 2.20 8.09
C ARG A 70 6.69 3.05 9.07
N GLU A 71 7.08 3.03 10.35
CA GLU A 71 6.42 3.79 11.41
C GLU A 71 6.71 5.28 11.27
N GLU A 72 7.97 5.64 11.02
CA GLU A 72 8.41 7.02 10.81
C GLU A 72 7.71 7.70 9.63
N LEU A 73 7.64 7.00 8.50
CA LEU A 73 7.09 7.54 7.25
C LEU A 73 5.56 7.54 7.24
N ASN A 74 4.95 6.62 8.00
CA ASN A 74 3.50 6.45 8.14
C ASN A 74 2.72 6.46 6.82
N PHE A 75 3.34 5.91 5.76
CA PHE A 75 2.85 6.00 4.39
C PHE A 75 1.40 5.54 4.20
N PRO A 76 0.97 4.38 4.74
CA PRO A 76 -0.43 3.94 4.60
C PRO A 76 -1.44 4.91 5.19
N GLU A 77 -1.11 5.54 6.31
CA GLU A 77 -2.00 6.48 6.99
C GLU A 77 -2.18 7.76 6.17
N ILE A 78 -1.12 8.22 5.51
CA ILE A 78 -1.17 9.35 4.57
C ILE A 78 -2.18 9.05 3.46
N LEU A 79 -2.11 7.86 2.84
CA LEU A 79 -3.04 7.47 1.78
C LEU A 79 -4.49 7.36 2.29
N LEU A 80 -4.68 6.75 3.47
CA LEU A 80 -6.00 6.61 4.08
C LEU A 80 -6.63 7.97 4.39
N ARG A 81 -5.85 8.93 4.87
CA ARG A 81 -6.31 10.30 5.15
C ARG A 81 -6.84 10.97 3.90
N TYR A 82 -6.10 10.92 2.79
CA TYR A 82 -6.54 11.53 1.53
C TYR A 82 -7.78 10.86 0.95
N LEU A 83 -7.83 9.53 0.96
CA LEU A 83 -8.97 8.76 0.45
C LEU A 83 -10.23 8.87 1.31
N SER A 84 -10.10 9.20 2.60
CA SER A 84 -11.23 9.26 3.52
C SER A 84 -11.97 10.60 3.51
N LYS A 85 -11.32 11.69 3.09
CA LYS A 85 -11.89 13.05 3.14
C LYS A 85 -12.97 13.25 2.07
N ASP A 86 -12.59 13.22 0.80
CA ASP A 86 -13.51 13.41 -0.33
C ASP A 86 -13.02 12.63 -1.56
N PRO A 87 -13.23 11.29 -1.59
CA PRO A 87 -12.71 10.47 -2.67
C PRO A 87 -13.27 10.86 -4.04
N GLN A 88 -14.49 11.39 -4.14
CA GLN A 88 -15.09 11.83 -5.40
C GLN A 88 -14.40 13.04 -6.04
N GLN A 89 -13.84 13.95 -5.22
CA GLN A 89 -13.12 15.13 -5.73
C GLN A 89 -11.71 14.81 -6.23
N LEU A 90 -11.16 13.66 -5.82
CA LEU A 90 -9.87 13.20 -6.30
C LEU A 90 -9.96 12.75 -7.75
N HIS A 91 -8.97 13.16 -8.54
CA HIS A 91 -8.78 12.68 -9.90
C HIS A 91 -8.77 11.13 -9.93
N PRO A 92 -9.47 10.48 -10.87
CA PRO A 92 -9.62 9.02 -10.90
C PRO A 92 -8.27 8.27 -10.84
N GLU A 93 -7.26 8.77 -11.53
CA GLU A 93 -5.93 8.17 -11.55
C GLU A 93 -5.22 8.23 -10.19
N ALA A 94 -5.33 9.35 -9.48
CA ALA A 94 -4.78 9.49 -8.13
C ALA A 94 -5.50 8.59 -7.13
N ARG A 95 -6.83 8.44 -7.28
CA ARG A 95 -7.60 7.47 -6.50
C ARG A 95 -7.12 6.05 -6.75
N ARG A 96 -6.94 5.67 -8.01
CA ARG A 96 -6.47 4.34 -8.42
C ARG A 96 -5.06 4.03 -7.93
N SER A 97 -4.13 4.98 -8.04
CA SER A 97 -2.74 4.79 -7.58
C SER A 97 -2.67 4.59 -6.06
N MET A 98 -3.40 5.40 -5.28
CA MET A 98 -3.46 5.24 -3.82
C MET A 98 -4.11 3.93 -3.39
N VAL A 99 -5.24 3.54 -4.02
CA VAL A 99 -5.89 2.26 -3.72
C VAL A 99 -5.01 1.09 -4.12
N GLY A 100 -4.38 1.14 -5.30
CA GLY A 100 -3.42 0.12 -5.74
C GLY A 100 -2.27 -0.06 -4.76
N ALA A 101 -1.69 1.06 -4.29
CA ALA A 101 -0.65 1.06 -3.28
C ALA A 101 -1.11 0.42 -1.95
N LEU A 102 -2.29 0.79 -1.44
CA LEU A 102 -2.85 0.21 -0.22
C LEU A 102 -3.10 -1.30 -0.35
N LEU A 103 -3.68 -1.74 -1.46
CA LEU A 103 -3.93 -3.16 -1.71
C LEU A 103 -2.61 -3.95 -1.86
N LEU A 104 -1.58 -3.37 -2.47
CA LEU A 104 -0.25 -3.98 -2.58
C LEU A 104 0.41 -4.15 -1.20
N ILE A 105 0.34 -3.14 -0.35
CA ILE A 105 0.90 -3.22 1.00
C ILE A 105 0.10 -4.23 1.86
N ARG A 106 -1.23 -4.27 1.68
CA ARG A 106 -2.13 -5.21 2.33
C ARG A 106 -1.88 -6.66 1.93
N SER A 107 -1.68 -6.94 0.64
CA SER A 107 -1.45 -8.30 0.13
C SER A 107 -0.14 -8.90 0.67
N ARG A 108 0.81 -8.03 1.04
CA ARG A 108 2.06 -8.40 1.74
C ARG A 108 1.91 -8.50 3.27
N GLY A 109 0.71 -8.34 3.81
CA GLY A 109 0.42 -8.49 5.25
C GLY A 109 0.92 -7.34 6.13
N MET A 110 1.34 -6.21 5.56
CA MET A 110 1.92 -5.09 6.33
C MET A 110 0.87 -4.16 6.96
N ILE A 111 -0.39 -4.26 6.53
CA ILE A 111 -1.53 -3.54 7.13
C ILE A 111 -2.67 -4.53 7.36
N PRO A 112 -3.34 -4.53 8.52
CA PRO A 112 -4.52 -5.36 8.73
C PRO A 112 -5.71 -4.86 7.90
N LEU A 113 -6.52 -5.80 7.36
CA LEU A 113 -7.72 -5.47 6.58
C LEU A 113 -8.65 -4.52 7.33
N MET A 114 -8.84 -4.74 8.64
CA MET A 114 -9.75 -3.95 9.47
C MET A 114 -9.42 -2.45 9.47
N LYS A 115 -8.14 -2.09 9.27
CA LYS A 115 -7.72 -0.68 9.21
C LYS A 115 -8.10 0.00 7.90
N ILE A 116 -8.07 -0.73 6.78
CA ILE A 116 -8.37 -0.17 5.45
C ILE A 116 -9.86 -0.27 5.09
N LEU A 117 -10.58 -1.20 5.71
CA LEU A 117 -11.96 -1.55 5.37
C LEU A 117 -12.93 -0.35 5.33
N PRO A 118 -12.93 0.59 6.31
CA PRO A 118 -13.81 1.76 6.26
C PRO A 118 -13.58 2.63 5.01
N THR A 119 -12.32 2.78 4.60
CA THR A 119 -11.94 3.54 3.41
C THR A 119 -12.32 2.80 2.13
N LEU A 120 -12.14 1.48 2.08
CA LEU A 120 -12.59 0.67 0.94
C LEU A 120 -14.11 0.80 0.73
N PHE A 121 -14.91 0.75 1.79
CA PHE A 121 -16.37 0.93 1.69
C PHE A 121 -16.79 2.31 1.21
N ARG A 122 -16.10 3.37 1.62
CA ARG A 122 -16.32 4.71 1.03
C ARG A 122 -16.02 4.74 -0.47
N LEU A 123 -14.97 4.03 -0.90
CA LEU A 123 -14.60 3.94 -2.31
C LEU A 123 -15.57 3.11 -3.15
N PHE A 124 -16.31 2.18 -2.53
CA PHE A 124 -17.39 1.45 -3.20
C PHE A 124 -18.54 2.36 -3.66
N ALA A 125 -18.74 3.50 -3.00
CA ALA A 125 -19.74 4.50 -3.38
C ALA A 125 -19.28 5.41 -4.54
N CYS A 126 -18.04 5.28 -5.02
CA CYS A 126 -17.56 6.03 -6.17
C CYS A 126 -18.01 5.40 -7.50
N ASP A 127 -18.29 6.24 -8.49
CA ASP A 127 -18.61 5.81 -9.86
C ASP A 127 -17.37 5.38 -10.68
N ASP A 128 -16.63 4.40 -10.15
CA ASP A 128 -15.55 3.74 -10.87
C ASP A 128 -15.78 2.22 -10.88
N LYS A 129 -16.26 1.71 -12.02
CA LYS A 129 -16.60 0.28 -12.20
C LYS A 129 -15.36 -0.62 -12.12
N GLU A 130 -14.22 -0.12 -12.58
CA GLU A 130 -12.96 -0.87 -12.60
C GLU A 130 -12.37 -0.95 -11.19
N LEU A 131 -12.37 0.18 -10.47
CA LEU A 131 -11.97 0.23 -9.07
C LEU A 131 -12.82 -0.70 -8.21
N ARG A 132 -14.16 -0.66 -8.38
CA ARG A 132 -15.08 -1.55 -7.67
C ARG A 132 -14.75 -3.03 -7.89
N ARG A 133 -14.48 -3.45 -9.13
CA ARG A 133 -14.09 -4.85 -9.42
C ARG A 133 -12.78 -5.24 -8.74
N THR A 134 -11.78 -4.37 -8.75
CA THR A 134 -10.49 -4.61 -8.09
C THR A 134 -10.64 -4.72 -6.58
N LEU A 135 -11.42 -3.84 -5.97
CA LEU A 135 -11.74 -3.87 -4.54
C LEU A 135 -12.46 -5.16 -4.14
N GLN A 136 -13.48 -5.57 -4.90
CA GLN A 136 -14.21 -6.82 -4.64
C GLN A 136 -13.29 -8.03 -4.67
N LYS A 137 -12.47 -8.15 -5.71
CA LYS A 137 -11.50 -9.26 -5.83
C LYS A 137 -10.54 -9.28 -4.65
N SER A 138 -9.95 -8.14 -4.30
CA SER A 138 -9.01 -8.07 -3.19
C SER A 138 -9.66 -8.39 -1.84
N LEU A 139 -10.87 -7.88 -1.60
CA LEU A 139 -11.60 -8.12 -0.36
C LEU A 139 -12.01 -9.60 -0.21
N LEU A 140 -12.50 -10.21 -1.29
CA LEU A 140 -12.82 -11.64 -1.31
C LEU A 140 -11.59 -12.49 -1.03
N ASN A 141 -10.46 -12.20 -1.69
CA ASN A 141 -9.20 -12.89 -1.45
C ASN A 141 -8.76 -12.77 0.01
N ASP A 142 -8.91 -11.59 0.62
CA ASP A 142 -8.58 -11.39 2.04
C ASP A 142 -9.51 -12.17 3.00
N ILE A 143 -10.81 -12.25 2.69
CA ILE A 143 -11.78 -13.04 3.48
C ILE A 143 -11.46 -14.53 3.38
N ILE A 144 -11.20 -15.03 2.17
CA ILE A 144 -10.84 -16.44 1.93
C ILE A 144 -9.54 -16.79 2.66
N ASN A 145 -8.52 -15.94 2.59
CA ASN A 145 -7.24 -16.15 3.27
C ASN A 145 -7.39 -16.11 4.80
N SER A 146 -8.18 -15.16 5.33
CA SER A 146 -8.40 -15.06 6.78
C SER A 146 -9.19 -16.25 7.33
N THR A 147 -10.24 -16.71 6.64
CA THR A 147 -11.02 -17.91 7.02
C THR A 147 -10.23 -19.22 6.89
N SER A 148 -9.37 -19.34 5.88
CA SER A 148 -8.51 -20.53 5.69
C SER A 148 -7.48 -20.71 6.80
N THR A 149 -7.01 -19.63 7.43
CA THR A 149 -6.09 -19.71 8.57
C THR A 149 -6.77 -20.17 9.87
N VAL A 150 -8.05 -19.83 10.08
CA VAL A 150 -8.86 -20.31 11.22
C VAL A 150 -9.00 -21.84 11.18
N GLY A 151 -9.24 -22.43 10.02
CA GLY A 151 -9.32 -23.89 9.85
C GLY A 151 -8.00 -24.62 10.17
N LYS A 152 -6.85 -24.03 9.80
CA LYS A 152 -5.52 -24.62 10.08
C LYS A 152 -5.11 -24.50 11.55
N ALA A 153 -5.46 -23.41 12.24
CA ALA A 153 -5.18 -23.21 13.66
C ALA A 153 -5.96 -24.19 14.56
N ALA A 154 -7.23 -24.48 14.20
CA ALA A 154 -8.04 -25.48 14.88
C ALA A 154 -7.45 -26.91 14.75
N GLY A 155 -6.96 -27.27 13.56
CA GLY A 155 -6.30 -28.56 13.31
C GLY A 155 -5.00 -28.75 14.11
N LYS A 156 -4.19 -27.69 14.28
CA LYS A 156 -2.92 -27.77 15.02
C LYS A 156 -3.12 -27.87 16.55
N LYS A 157 -4.15 -27.22 17.12
CA LYS A 157 -4.55 -27.43 18.53
C LYS A 157 -5.07 -28.85 18.79
N ARG A 158 -5.80 -29.45 17.84
CA ARG A 158 -6.34 -30.81 17.96
C ARG A 158 -5.24 -31.89 17.95
N LYS A 159 -4.22 -31.76 17.09
CA LYS A 159 -3.05 -32.67 17.08
C LYS A 159 -2.17 -32.59 18.34
N ARG A 160 -2.02 -31.40 18.96
CA ARG A 160 -1.21 -31.26 20.21
C ARG A 160 -1.88 -31.86 21.45
N ARG A 161 -3.21 -32.01 21.47
CA ARG A 161 -3.93 -32.68 22.58
C ARG A 161 -3.85 -34.20 22.50
N LEU A 162 -3.68 -34.76 21.30
CA LEU A 162 -3.59 -36.22 21.11
C LEU A 162 -2.20 -36.78 21.50
N ASN A 163 -1.13 -36.00 21.39
CA ASN A 163 0.24 -36.42 21.74
C ASN A 163 0.60 -36.29 23.24
N ARG A 164 -0.35 -35.87 24.10
CA ARG A 164 -0.12 -35.66 25.55
C ARG A 164 -0.82 -36.69 26.45
N GLY A 165 -1.51 -37.67 25.87
CA GLY A 165 -2.21 -38.73 26.60
C GLY A 165 -1.60 -40.12 26.41
N ASN A 166 -0.35 -40.22 25.96
CA ASN A 166 0.32 -41.50 25.68
C ASN A 166 1.77 -41.49 26.21
N GLY A 167 1.92 -41.13 27.48
CA GLY A 167 3.16 -41.18 28.26
C GLY A 167 2.82 -41.49 29.71
#